data_AF-A0A9Y1BMP5-F1
#
_entry.id   AF-A0A9Y1BMP5-F1
#
_cell.length_a   1.000
_cell.length_b   1.000
_cell.length_c   1.000
_cell.angle_alpha   90.00
_cell.angle_beta   90.00
_cell.angle_gamma   90.00
#
_symmetry.space_group_name_H-M   'P 1'
#
loop_
_entity.id
_entity.type
_entity.pdbx_description
1 polymer ?
#
loop_
_entity_poly.entity_id
_entity_poly.type
_entity_poly.pdbx_seq_one_letter_code
_entity_poly.pdbx_strand_id
1 'polypeptide(L)'
;MVDFGLIDLQEAMNEAETILGDKYTYFQSLITKYSVKPSKPFWDIIIFLTGLKVYKDTELFNKWINFWNKYSVSRKYKNLIYQPSASFSPFLTEEEAEKKFTKLLKMLYNRDSELTEDQLWTLFFSLFYKLRNAIKPKFSKVEFRVFLTILSEQTTILSTLNKSLMMAKSNLSAYIKRIREKKVIFEGFLLNLRKFNLSIFYSRIKYPLSCNEKITKIIPRGKFLRRVYEGHIACNYTFLSYLAPNLDEIKKEFLKNKKEILEVIPNAEIDFFRSDRNSRLYSFNYSNYDFKKGKWNFDIDDINYNLFWLNNTKNSKTDNLVKIIENFPSNEDYELKFDKETLDILRFFYLNPQKSVSQIIEEMDVRESKIRKAISDFEENQILRARVNPAPVFGLSNIILYIKEKKDKLRKIHEELSFFPEVYSEPLVNIETQEEELMIIVRAPEAITFQVVEALYQKYEKKIVGLFLIDQMYSTRQDLPLENFDTLFKRWKI
;
A
#
# COMPACT_ATOMS: atom_id res chain seq x y z
N MET A 1 -11.01 -13.23 -28.46
CA MET A 1 -10.03 -14.21 -27.98
C MET A 1 -8.66 -13.56 -28.03
N VAL A 2 -8.10 -13.20 -26.88
CA VAL A 2 -6.68 -12.85 -26.81
C VAL A 2 -5.95 -14.18 -26.70
N ASP A 3 -5.12 -14.47 -27.70
CA ASP A 3 -4.23 -15.62 -27.70
C ASP A 3 -3.22 -15.41 -26.57
N PHE A 4 -3.49 -15.98 -25.40
CA PHE A 4 -2.50 -16.07 -24.33
C PHE A 4 -1.50 -17.09 -24.83
N GLY A 5 -0.43 -16.60 -25.48
CA GLY A 5 0.65 -17.44 -25.97
C GLY A 5 0.96 -18.52 -24.92
N LEU A 6 0.92 -19.77 -25.35
CA LEU A 6 1.26 -20.92 -24.52
C LEU A 6 2.59 -20.61 -23.85
N ILE A 7 2.57 -20.32 -22.55
CA ILE A 7 3.78 -20.25 -21.76
C ILE A 7 4.45 -21.61 -21.94
N ASP A 8 5.66 -21.61 -22.47
CA ASP A 8 6.42 -22.84 -22.61
C ASP A 8 6.76 -23.32 -21.20
N LEU A 9 6.08 -24.40 -20.77
CA LEU A 9 6.34 -25.02 -19.48
C LEU A 9 7.81 -25.44 -19.39
N GLN A 10 8.43 -25.87 -20.50
CA GLN A 10 9.85 -26.22 -20.50
C GLN A 10 10.74 -25.00 -20.26
N GLU A 11 10.44 -23.86 -20.87
CA GLU A 11 11.15 -22.60 -20.60
C GLU A 11 11.03 -22.21 -19.12
N ALA A 12 9.81 -22.24 -18.58
CA ALA A 12 9.55 -21.91 -17.18
C ALA A 12 10.27 -22.88 -16.22
N MET A 13 10.31 -24.18 -16.54
CA MET A 13 11.03 -25.18 -15.74
C MET A 13 12.56 -24.92 -15.77
N ASN A 14 13.14 -24.66 -16.94
CA ASN A 14 14.58 -24.37 -17.08
C ASN A 14 15.00 -23.09 -16.35
N GLU A 15 14.17 -22.03 -16.44
CA GLU A 15 14.43 -20.78 -15.73
C GLU A 15 14.29 -20.98 -14.21
N ALA A 16 13.31 -21.74 -13.75
CA ALA A 16 13.15 -22.07 -12.33
C ALA A 16 14.33 -22.89 -11.79
N GLU A 17 14.85 -23.85 -12.55
CA GLU A 17 16.05 -24.62 -12.18
C GLU A 17 17.27 -23.71 -12.02
N THR A 18 17.47 -22.79 -12.97
CA THR A 18 18.55 -21.81 -12.94
C THR A 18 18.46 -20.89 -11.72
N ILE A 19 17.24 -20.44 -11.36
CA ILE A 19 17.03 -19.57 -10.21
C ILE A 19 17.21 -20.34 -8.90
N LEU A 20 16.55 -21.49 -8.75
CA LEU A 20 16.40 -22.19 -7.47
C LEU A 20 17.60 -23.07 -7.08
N GLY A 21 18.40 -23.52 -8.04
CA GLY A 21 19.48 -24.48 -7.79
C GLY A 21 18.97 -25.71 -7.03
N ASP A 22 19.58 -26.03 -5.89
CA ASP A 22 19.21 -27.19 -5.05
C ASP A 22 17.74 -27.20 -4.60
N LYS A 23 17.11 -26.02 -4.51
CA LYS A 23 15.70 -25.87 -4.09
C LYS A 23 14.71 -26.18 -5.21
N TYR A 24 15.20 -26.39 -6.44
CA TYR A 24 14.40 -26.76 -7.60
C TYR A 24 13.63 -28.07 -7.39
N THR A 25 14.21 -29.02 -6.67
CA THR A 25 13.61 -30.33 -6.37
C THR A 25 12.22 -30.20 -5.73
N TYR A 26 12.02 -29.24 -4.83
CA TYR A 26 10.72 -28.97 -4.21
C TYR A 26 9.71 -28.46 -5.24
N PHE A 27 10.08 -27.47 -6.05
CA PHE A 27 9.22 -26.93 -7.11
C PHE A 27 8.84 -28.01 -8.12
N GLN A 28 9.83 -28.76 -8.62
CA GLN A 28 9.63 -29.87 -9.54
C GLN A 28 8.67 -30.93 -8.95
N SER A 29 8.85 -31.31 -7.69
CA SER A 29 7.97 -32.29 -7.03
C SER A 29 6.50 -31.85 -6.99
N LEU A 30 6.23 -30.55 -6.78
CA LEU A 30 4.89 -30.01 -6.78
C LEU A 30 4.29 -30.02 -8.20
N ILE A 31 5.07 -29.61 -9.21
CA ILE A 31 4.61 -29.62 -10.61
C ILE A 31 4.29 -31.05 -11.08
N THR A 32 5.18 -32.00 -10.82
CA THR A 32 4.97 -33.42 -11.18
C THR A 32 3.73 -33.98 -10.49
N LYS A 33 3.56 -33.72 -9.19
CA LYS A 33 2.44 -34.24 -8.41
C LYS A 33 1.08 -33.73 -8.86
N TYR A 34 0.99 -32.46 -9.23
CA TYR A 34 -0.30 -31.82 -9.57
C TYR A 34 -0.50 -31.62 -11.08
N SER A 35 0.38 -32.18 -11.93
CA SER A 35 0.32 -32.15 -13.40
C SER A 35 -0.03 -30.76 -13.95
N VAL A 36 0.70 -29.75 -13.49
CA VAL A 36 0.29 -28.36 -13.62
C VAL A 36 0.57 -27.78 -15.00
N LYS A 37 -0.44 -27.12 -15.58
CA LYS A 37 -0.29 -26.26 -16.76
C LYS A 37 -0.10 -24.78 -16.34
N PRO A 38 0.82 -24.04 -16.99
CA PRO A 38 0.81 -22.58 -16.92
C PRO A 38 -0.56 -22.05 -17.34
N SER A 39 -1.05 -20.98 -16.70
CA SER A 39 -2.43 -20.41 -16.82
C SER A 39 -3.48 -20.87 -15.81
N LYS A 40 -3.27 -21.97 -15.07
CA LYS A 40 -4.21 -22.46 -14.06
C LYS A 40 -3.92 -21.89 -12.66
N PRO A 41 -4.93 -21.75 -11.78
CA PRO A 41 -4.76 -21.11 -10.46
C PRO A 41 -3.79 -21.84 -9.52
N PHE A 42 -3.58 -23.15 -9.70
CA PHE A 42 -2.62 -23.89 -8.90
C PHE A 42 -1.15 -23.58 -9.23
N TRP A 43 -0.85 -23.06 -10.43
CA TRP A 43 0.49 -22.59 -10.78
C TRP A 43 0.94 -21.48 -9.82
N ASP A 44 0.06 -20.51 -9.54
CA ASP A 44 0.32 -19.44 -8.59
C ASP A 44 0.53 -19.95 -7.16
N ILE A 45 -0.22 -20.98 -6.75
CA ILE A 45 -0.07 -21.57 -5.43
C ILE A 45 1.27 -22.29 -5.32
N ILE A 46 1.68 -23.02 -6.35
CA ILE A 46 2.98 -23.72 -6.36
C ILE A 46 4.12 -22.71 -6.34
N ILE A 47 4.07 -21.67 -7.17
CA ILE A 47 5.08 -20.60 -7.16
C ILE A 47 5.16 -19.95 -5.78
N PHE A 48 4.02 -19.68 -5.14
CA PHE A 48 3.99 -19.16 -3.78
C PHE A 48 4.62 -20.11 -2.76
N LEU A 49 4.24 -21.39 -2.76
CA LEU A 49 4.76 -22.38 -1.82
C LEU A 49 6.28 -22.54 -1.96
N THR A 50 6.80 -22.55 -3.18
CA THR A 50 8.25 -22.53 -3.43
C THR A 50 8.87 -21.22 -2.96
N GLY A 51 8.19 -20.09 -3.14
CA GLY A 51 8.59 -18.79 -2.61
C GLY A 51 8.82 -18.81 -1.08
N LEU A 52 8.02 -19.57 -0.33
CA LEU A 52 8.20 -19.77 1.11
C LEU A 52 9.50 -20.52 1.48
N LYS A 53 10.16 -21.21 0.53
CA LYS A 53 11.46 -21.87 0.75
C LYS A 53 12.65 -20.98 0.41
N VAL A 54 12.42 -19.86 -0.28
CA VAL A 54 13.47 -18.94 -0.73
C VAL A 54 13.38 -17.54 -0.14
N TYR A 55 12.26 -17.15 0.50
CA TYR A 55 12.04 -15.77 0.98
C TYR A 55 13.08 -15.21 1.97
N LYS A 56 13.85 -16.08 2.65
CA LYS A 56 14.92 -15.66 3.57
C LYS A 56 16.15 -15.14 2.83
N ASP A 57 16.33 -15.54 1.58
CA ASP A 57 17.37 -15.04 0.69
C ASP A 57 16.76 -13.97 -0.21
N THR A 58 17.04 -12.70 0.10
CA THR A 58 16.41 -11.55 -0.57
C THR A 58 16.73 -11.50 -2.06
N GLU A 59 17.96 -11.83 -2.47
CA GLU A 59 18.35 -11.77 -3.88
C GLU A 59 17.64 -12.87 -4.67
N LEU A 60 17.67 -14.10 -4.14
CA LEU A 60 16.98 -15.24 -4.72
C LEU A 60 15.47 -15.02 -4.78
N PHE A 61 14.89 -14.47 -3.72
CA PHE A 61 13.47 -14.16 -3.65
C PHE A 61 13.06 -13.10 -4.69
N ASN A 62 13.88 -12.07 -4.91
CA ASN A 62 13.61 -11.06 -5.93
C ASN A 62 13.64 -11.67 -7.35
N LYS A 63 14.62 -12.55 -7.65
CA LYS A 63 14.63 -13.32 -8.90
C LYS A 63 13.37 -14.16 -9.04
N TRP A 64 12.91 -14.80 -7.96
CA TRP A 64 11.68 -15.58 -7.93
C TRP A 64 10.40 -14.75 -8.12
N ILE A 65 10.34 -13.53 -7.59
CA ILE A 65 9.21 -12.61 -7.83
C ILE A 65 9.16 -12.19 -9.30
N ASN A 66 10.31 -11.95 -9.94
CA ASN A 66 10.38 -11.65 -11.37
C ASN A 66 9.91 -12.84 -12.22
N PHE A 67 10.36 -14.04 -11.88
CA PHE A 67 9.85 -15.28 -12.46
C PHE A 67 8.33 -15.37 -12.34
N TRP A 68 7.78 -15.14 -11.14
CA TRP A 68 6.33 -15.17 -10.92
C TRP A 68 5.59 -14.14 -11.79
N ASN A 69 6.08 -12.90 -11.84
CA ASN A 69 5.47 -11.84 -12.63
C ASN A 69 5.55 -12.12 -14.15
N LYS A 70 6.56 -12.86 -14.61
CA LYS A 70 6.71 -13.29 -16.00
C LYS A 70 5.71 -14.38 -16.36
N TYR A 71 5.50 -15.35 -15.47
CA TYR A 71 4.74 -16.58 -15.77
C TYR A 71 3.33 -16.63 -15.20
N SER A 72 2.87 -15.57 -14.54
CA SER A 72 1.50 -15.51 -14.01
C SER A 72 0.75 -14.30 -14.51
N VAL A 73 -0.54 -14.51 -14.77
CA VAL A 73 -1.40 -13.51 -15.39
C VAL A 73 -2.21 -12.80 -14.31
N SER A 74 -2.17 -11.46 -14.31
CA SER A 74 -3.08 -10.66 -13.50
C SER A 74 -4.51 -10.85 -14.02
N ARG A 75 -5.45 -11.14 -13.13
CA ARG A 75 -6.86 -11.41 -13.49
C ARG A 75 -7.81 -10.55 -12.67
N LYS A 76 -8.98 -10.26 -13.24
CA LYS A 76 -10.07 -9.60 -12.53
C LYS A 76 -11.09 -10.63 -12.07
N TYR A 77 -11.54 -10.53 -10.82
CA TYR A 77 -12.61 -11.37 -10.26
C TYR A 77 -13.63 -10.50 -9.54
N LYS A 78 -14.84 -10.41 -10.08
CA LYS A 78 -15.84 -9.41 -9.64
C LYS A 78 -15.22 -8.00 -9.68
N ASN A 79 -15.10 -7.34 -8.52
CA ASN A 79 -14.46 -6.03 -8.38
C ASN A 79 -12.99 -6.11 -7.92
N LEU A 80 -12.45 -7.32 -7.71
CA LEU A 80 -11.11 -7.56 -7.20
C LEU A 80 -10.11 -7.67 -8.36
N ILE A 81 -8.97 -6.99 -8.25
CA ILE A 81 -7.81 -7.19 -9.13
C ILE A 81 -6.86 -8.16 -8.41
N TYR A 82 -6.68 -9.33 -9.00
CA TYR A 82 -5.71 -10.30 -8.55
C TYR A 82 -4.38 -10.11 -9.29
N GLN A 83 -3.38 -9.68 -8.53
CA GLN A 83 -1.97 -9.68 -8.95
C GLN A 83 -1.24 -10.74 -8.12
N PRO A 84 -0.78 -11.86 -8.70
CA PRO A 84 -0.29 -13.01 -7.96
C PRO A 84 0.77 -12.66 -6.88
N SER A 85 1.95 -12.15 -7.28
CA SER A 85 3.05 -11.85 -6.34
C SER A 85 2.67 -10.88 -5.23
N ALA A 86 1.98 -9.78 -5.58
CA ALA A 86 1.52 -8.77 -4.63
C ALA A 86 0.45 -9.33 -3.67
N SER A 87 -0.47 -10.14 -4.19
CA SER A 87 -1.56 -10.72 -3.40
C SER A 87 -1.00 -11.66 -2.33
N PHE A 88 0.04 -12.42 -2.57
CA PHE A 88 0.51 -13.39 -1.58
C PHE A 88 1.50 -12.85 -0.54
N SER A 89 2.10 -11.67 -0.76
CA SER A 89 3.11 -11.07 0.12
C SER A 89 2.73 -10.95 1.62
N PRO A 90 1.45 -10.68 1.99
CA PRO A 90 1.07 -10.64 3.41
C PRO A 90 1.12 -11.99 4.16
N PHE A 91 1.34 -13.13 3.49
CA PHE A 91 1.37 -14.48 4.10
C PHE A 91 2.75 -15.12 4.19
N LEU A 92 3.82 -14.33 4.15
CA LEU A 92 5.19 -14.84 4.12
C LEU A 92 5.68 -15.41 5.48
N THR A 93 4.82 -16.03 6.29
CA THR A 93 5.22 -16.88 7.42
C THR A 93 5.07 -18.34 7.01
N GLU A 94 6.17 -19.10 7.08
CA GLU A 94 6.33 -20.39 6.39
C GLU A 94 5.25 -21.43 6.77
N GLU A 95 5.08 -21.75 8.05
CA GLU A 95 4.32 -22.94 8.45
C GLU A 95 2.79 -22.83 8.24
N GLU A 96 2.17 -21.74 8.70
CA GLU A 96 0.72 -21.58 8.61
C GLU A 96 0.27 -21.35 7.15
N ALA A 97 1.07 -20.61 6.38
CA ALA A 97 0.81 -20.39 4.97
C ALA A 97 0.97 -21.68 4.17
N GLU A 98 2.07 -22.42 4.36
CA GLU A 98 2.31 -23.69 3.66
C GLU A 98 1.16 -24.68 3.88
N LYS A 99 0.71 -24.85 5.14
CA LYS A 99 -0.41 -25.74 5.48
C LYS A 99 -1.71 -25.34 4.77
N LYS A 100 -2.06 -24.04 4.82
CA LYS A 100 -3.32 -23.52 4.29
C LYS A 100 -3.35 -23.52 2.76
N PHE A 101 -2.26 -23.11 2.12
CA PHE A 101 -2.16 -23.06 0.67
C PHE A 101 -1.97 -24.45 0.05
N THR A 102 -1.30 -25.39 0.74
CA THR A 102 -1.31 -26.80 0.34
C THR A 102 -2.71 -27.41 0.37
N LYS A 103 -3.54 -27.05 1.38
CA LYS A 103 -4.95 -27.48 1.42
C LYS A 103 -5.74 -26.90 0.25
N LEU A 104 -5.56 -25.61 -0.05
CA LEU A 104 -6.19 -24.96 -1.20
C LEU A 104 -5.80 -25.65 -2.51
N LEU A 105 -4.50 -25.91 -2.70
CA LEU A 105 -3.96 -26.62 -3.86
C LEU A 105 -4.64 -27.97 -4.07
N LYS A 106 -4.73 -28.80 -3.01
CA LYS A 106 -5.42 -30.10 -3.05
C LYS A 106 -6.91 -29.98 -3.40
N MET A 107 -7.60 -28.98 -2.84
CA MET A 107 -9.02 -28.76 -3.13
C MET A 107 -9.28 -28.42 -4.59
N LEU A 108 -8.42 -27.58 -5.19
CA LEU A 108 -8.54 -27.20 -6.60
C LEU A 108 -8.18 -28.37 -7.51
N TYR A 109 -7.10 -29.10 -7.20
CA TYR A 109 -6.67 -30.26 -7.98
C TYR A 109 -7.76 -31.35 -8.04
N ASN A 110 -8.40 -31.66 -6.92
CA ASN A 110 -9.48 -32.66 -6.87
C ASN A 110 -10.72 -32.26 -7.69
N ARG A 111 -10.85 -30.99 -8.08
CA ARG A 111 -11.95 -30.46 -8.88
C ARG A 111 -11.53 -30.16 -10.32
N ASP A 112 -10.26 -30.36 -10.69
CA ASP A 112 -9.69 -29.94 -11.98
C ASP A 112 -10.35 -30.65 -13.17
N SER A 113 -10.70 -31.93 -13.01
CA SER A 113 -11.39 -32.71 -14.04
C SER A 113 -12.90 -32.42 -14.12
N GLU A 114 -13.47 -31.75 -13.12
CA GLU A 114 -14.91 -31.50 -13.00
C GLU A 114 -15.32 -30.12 -13.50
N LEU A 115 -14.37 -29.20 -13.62
CA LEU A 115 -14.63 -27.77 -13.82
C LEU A 115 -13.92 -27.25 -15.06
N THR A 116 -14.54 -26.28 -15.73
CA THR A 116 -13.86 -25.49 -16.75
C THR A 116 -12.78 -24.60 -16.13
N GLU A 117 -11.84 -24.10 -16.93
CA GLU A 117 -10.79 -23.20 -16.44
C GLU A 117 -11.38 -21.97 -15.73
N ASP A 118 -12.42 -21.34 -16.28
CA ASP A 118 -13.07 -20.17 -15.67
C ASP A 118 -13.76 -20.51 -14.34
N GLN A 119 -14.36 -21.71 -14.24
CA GLN A 119 -14.95 -22.19 -12.99
C GLN A 119 -13.88 -22.47 -11.93
N LEU A 120 -12.73 -23.04 -12.32
CA LEU A 120 -11.59 -23.24 -11.44
C LEU A 120 -11.03 -21.93 -10.92
N TRP A 121 -10.87 -20.93 -11.79
CA TRP A 121 -10.44 -19.59 -11.38
C TRP A 121 -11.46 -18.95 -10.43
N THR A 122 -12.75 -19.04 -10.73
CA THR A 122 -13.83 -18.55 -9.85
C THR A 122 -13.78 -19.20 -8.46
N LEU A 123 -13.60 -20.52 -8.42
CA LEU A 123 -13.46 -21.28 -7.18
C LEU A 123 -12.19 -20.87 -6.43
N PHE A 124 -11.06 -20.76 -7.13
CA PHE A 124 -9.79 -20.29 -6.57
C PHE A 124 -9.97 -18.92 -5.92
N PHE A 125 -10.51 -17.92 -6.61
CA PHE A 125 -10.65 -16.58 -6.05
C PHE A 125 -11.54 -16.60 -4.82
N SER A 126 -12.70 -17.27 -4.88
CA SER A 126 -13.61 -17.40 -3.75
C SER A 126 -12.91 -18.00 -2.51
N LEU A 127 -12.18 -19.10 -2.69
CA LEU A 127 -11.47 -19.77 -1.60
C LEU A 127 -10.25 -18.98 -1.12
N PHE A 128 -9.49 -18.39 -2.04
CA PHE A 128 -8.32 -17.57 -1.76
C PHE A 128 -8.70 -16.41 -0.86
N TYR A 129 -9.62 -15.54 -1.29
CA TYR A 129 -10.02 -14.36 -0.51
C TYR A 129 -10.67 -14.74 0.83
N LYS A 130 -11.47 -15.83 0.87
CA LYS A 130 -11.99 -16.37 2.14
C LYS A 130 -10.87 -16.80 3.08
N LEU A 131 -9.87 -17.51 2.56
CA LEU A 131 -8.71 -17.95 3.33
C LEU A 131 -7.98 -16.74 3.90
N ARG A 132 -7.69 -15.74 3.06
CA ARG A 132 -7.01 -14.50 3.45
C ARG A 132 -7.69 -13.80 4.62
N ASN A 133 -8.99 -13.63 4.54
CA ASN A 133 -9.78 -12.98 5.58
C ASN A 133 -9.80 -13.75 6.90
N ALA A 134 -9.56 -15.06 6.85
CA ALA A 134 -9.44 -15.90 8.03
C ALA A 134 -8.04 -15.87 8.66
N ILE A 135 -6.99 -15.49 7.93
CA ILE A 135 -5.62 -15.35 8.46
C ILE A 135 -5.39 -13.91 8.90
N LYS A 136 -5.87 -13.56 10.10
CA LYS A 136 -5.65 -12.25 10.72
C LYS A 136 -4.77 -12.38 11.97
N PRO A 137 -3.91 -11.40 12.26
CA PRO A 137 -2.96 -11.50 13.36
C PRO A 137 -3.67 -11.52 14.72
N LYS A 138 -3.27 -12.46 15.58
CA LYS A 138 -3.68 -12.51 16.98
C LYS A 138 -2.59 -11.94 17.86
N PHE A 139 -2.97 -11.32 18.97
CA PHE A 139 -2.04 -10.72 19.92
C PHE A 139 -2.36 -11.14 21.35
N SER A 140 -1.35 -11.11 22.22
CA SER A 140 -1.61 -10.95 23.65
C SER A 140 -2.08 -9.51 23.93
N LYS A 141 -2.71 -9.27 25.09
CA LYS A 141 -3.14 -7.92 25.50
C LYS A 141 -1.98 -6.92 25.50
N VAL A 142 -0.81 -7.36 25.95
CA VAL A 142 0.40 -6.52 26.02
C VAL A 142 0.98 -6.26 24.63
N GLU A 143 1.06 -7.29 23.78
CA GLU A 143 1.49 -7.12 22.39
C GLU A 143 0.62 -6.11 21.63
N PHE A 144 -0.69 -6.20 21.80
CA PHE A 144 -1.61 -5.28 21.16
C PHE A 144 -1.41 -3.84 21.65
N ARG A 145 -1.24 -3.64 22.97
CA ARG A 145 -0.92 -2.31 23.51
C ARG A 145 0.39 -1.74 22.94
N VAL A 146 1.43 -2.57 22.83
CA VAL A 146 2.71 -2.16 22.22
C VAL A 146 2.52 -1.78 20.74
N PHE A 147 1.77 -2.59 19.97
CA PHE A 147 1.43 -2.32 18.58
C PHE A 147 0.71 -0.97 18.41
N LEU A 148 -0.33 -0.71 19.20
CA LEU A 148 -1.05 0.58 19.15
C LEU A 148 -0.14 1.77 19.48
N THR A 149 0.76 1.59 20.45
CA THR A 149 1.71 2.64 20.84
C THR A 149 2.73 2.91 19.75
N ILE A 150 3.23 1.88 19.06
CA ILE A 150 4.10 2.02 17.88
C ILE A 150 3.41 2.86 16.80
N LEU A 151 2.14 2.59 16.51
CA LEU A 151 1.38 3.36 15.51
C LEU A 151 1.13 4.81 15.96
N SER A 152 0.81 5.04 17.23
CA SER A 152 0.63 6.39 17.79
C SER A 152 1.92 7.22 17.78
N GLU A 153 3.04 6.61 18.17
CA GLU A 153 4.33 7.28 18.27
C GLU A 153 5.13 7.26 16.96
N GLN A 154 4.66 6.52 15.94
CA GLN A 154 5.31 6.37 14.64
C GLN A 154 6.78 5.92 14.76
N THR A 155 7.09 5.05 15.72
CA THR A 155 8.45 4.62 16.01
C THR A 155 8.51 3.24 16.67
N THR A 156 9.62 2.55 16.46
CA THR A 156 10.01 1.32 17.18
C THR A 156 11.19 1.56 18.13
N ILE A 157 11.64 2.81 18.29
CA ILE A 157 12.76 3.18 19.14
C ILE A 157 12.41 2.88 20.61
N LEU A 158 13.22 2.03 21.24
CA LEU A 158 12.99 1.55 22.61
C LEU A 158 12.89 2.66 23.64
N SER A 159 13.73 3.70 23.54
CA SER A 159 13.74 4.82 24.50
C SER A 159 12.43 5.62 24.47
N THR A 160 11.90 5.88 23.29
CA THR A 160 10.62 6.58 23.10
C THR A 160 9.46 5.74 23.62
N LEU A 161 9.37 4.49 23.19
CA LEU A 161 8.29 3.59 23.57
C LEU A 161 8.31 3.22 25.07
N ASN A 162 9.49 3.10 25.68
CA ASN A 162 9.66 2.83 27.11
C ASN A 162 9.06 3.96 27.97
N LYS A 163 9.21 5.23 27.56
CA LYS A 163 8.60 6.37 28.26
C LYS A 163 7.07 6.29 28.24
N SER A 164 6.47 5.91 27.11
CA SER A 164 5.01 5.83 26.96
C SER A 164 4.40 4.58 27.62
N LEU A 165 5.11 3.45 27.63
CA LEU A 165 4.58 2.17 28.11
C LEU A 165 4.98 1.83 29.54
N MET A 166 5.97 2.53 30.12
CA MET A 166 6.53 2.26 31.46
C MET A 166 6.93 0.78 31.64
N MET A 167 7.51 0.19 30.59
CA MET A 167 7.87 -1.23 30.50
C MET A 167 9.39 -1.39 30.43
N ALA A 168 9.98 -2.34 31.16
CA ALA A 168 11.42 -2.65 31.05
C ALA A 168 11.87 -2.84 29.59
N LYS A 169 13.01 -2.23 29.20
CA LYS A 169 13.50 -2.21 27.81
C LYS A 169 13.69 -3.61 27.21
N SER A 170 14.10 -4.60 28.02
CA SER A 170 14.25 -6.00 27.60
C SER A 170 12.91 -6.63 27.18
N ASN A 171 11.86 -6.44 27.99
CA ASN A 171 10.51 -6.91 27.68
C ASN A 171 9.97 -6.23 26.42
N LEU A 172 10.15 -4.92 26.31
CA LEU A 172 9.71 -4.14 25.16
C LEU A 172 10.37 -4.60 23.86
N SER A 173 11.69 -4.83 23.90
CA SER A 173 12.43 -5.40 22.77
C SER A 173 11.85 -6.75 22.32
N ALA A 174 11.54 -7.64 23.27
CA ALA A 174 10.93 -8.93 22.95
C ALA A 174 9.52 -8.78 22.33
N TYR A 175 8.70 -7.84 22.79
CA TYR A 175 7.39 -7.56 22.20
C TYR A 175 7.51 -6.98 20.79
N ILE A 176 8.42 -6.03 20.56
CA ILE A 176 8.67 -5.45 19.22
C ILE A 176 9.14 -6.54 18.25
N LYS A 177 10.04 -7.42 18.69
CA LYS A 177 10.48 -8.57 17.89
C LYS A 177 9.30 -9.45 17.46
N ARG A 178 8.41 -9.83 18.39
CA ARG A 178 7.20 -10.61 18.08
C ARG A 178 6.24 -9.89 17.12
N ILE A 179 6.08 -8.57 17.25
CA ILE A 179 5.26 -7.76 16.34
C ILE A 179 5.86 -7.78 14.92
N ARG A 180 7.18 -7.62 14.79
CA ARG A 180 7.88 -7.72 13.49
C ARG A 180 7.78 -9.11 12.88
N GLU A 181 7.92 -10.17 13.68
CA GLU A 181 7.76 -11.56 13.24
C GLU A 181 6.36 -11.83 12.68
N LYS A 182 5.32 -11.19 13.25
CA LYS A 182 3.94 -11.25 12.75
C LYS A 182 3.70 -10.40 11.50
N LYS A 183 4.69 -9.60 11.05
CA LYS A 183 4.63 -8.74 9.87
C LYS A 183 3.42 -7.79 9.86
N VAL A 184 3.05 -7.27 11.03
CA VAL A 184 1.86 -6.41 11.19
C VAL A 184 2.17 -4.92 11.06
N ILE A 185 3.46 -4.55 10.99
CA ILE A 185 3.93 -3.18 10.78
C ILE A 185 4.95 -3.15 9.64
N PHE A 186 4.96 -2.03 8.92
CA PHE A 186 6.02 -1.66 7.99
C PHE A 186 6.71 -0.40 8.49
N GLU A 187 8.02 -0.50 8.63
CA GLU A 187 8.90 0.59 9.02
C GLU A 187 9.54 1.19 7.77
N GLY A 188 9.57 2.51 7.69
CA GLY A 188 10.21 3.22 6.61
C GLY A 188 10.46 4.67 6.97
N PHE A 189 10.92 5.43 5.97
CA PHE A 189 11.16 6.85 6.12
C PHE A 189 10.25 7.66 5.21
N LEU A 190 9.77 8.78 5.73
CA LEU A 190 9.09 9.80 4.97
C LEU A 190 10.09 10.91 4.65
N LEU A 191 10.20 11.27 3.37
CA LEU A 191 10.96 12.44 2.94
C LEU A 191 10.08 13.67 2.83
N ASN A 192 10.61 14.80 3.25
CA ASN A 192 10.03 16.10 3.03
C ASN A 192 10.35 16.57 1.61
N LEU A 193 9.50 16.20 0.67
CA LEU A 193 9.69 16.46 -0.76
C LEU A 193 9.87 17.95 -1.08
N ARG A 194 9.32 18.87 -0.27
CA ARG A 194 9.52 20.31 -0.47
C ARG A 194 10.97 20.74 -0.29
N LYS A 195 11.71 20.12 0.64
CA LYS A 195 13.15 20.40 0.83
C LYS A 195 14.00 20.02 -0.39
N PHE A 196 13.44 19.22 -1.31
CA PHE A 196 14.05 18.83 -2.58
C PHE A 196 13.40 19.53 -3.78
N ASN A 197 12.56 20.55 -3.55
CA ASN A 197 11.76 21.19 -4.58
C ASN A 197 10.96 20.19 -5.43
N LEU A 198 10.37 19.17 -4.79
CA LEU A 198 9.56 18.15 -5.44
C LEU A 198 8.09 18.29 -5.01
N SER A 199 7.19 18.22 -5.99
CA SER A 199 5.74 18.26 -5.79
C SER A 199 5.08 16.98 -6.31
N ILE A 200 3.97 16.60 -5.67
CA ILE A 200 3.14 15.48 -6.12
C ILE A 200 1.93 16.03 -6.85
N PHE A 201 1.65 15.37 -7.97
CA PHE A 201 0.50 15.67 -8.80
C PHE A 201 -0.34 14.42 -8.99
N TYR A 202 -1.64 14.62 -9.16
CA TYR A 202 -2.59 13.56 -9.41
C TYR A 202 -3.38 13.88 -10.68
N SER A 203 -3.53 12.90 -11.57
CA SER A 203 -4.56 12.93 -12.61
C SER A 203 -5.68 11.98 -12.24
N ARG A 204 -6.92 12.46 -12.26
CA ARG A 204 -8.13 11.65 -12.08
C ARG A 204 -8.81 11.54 -13.43
N ILE A 205 -8.92 10.33 -13.95
CA ILE A 205 -9.54 10.03 -15.24
C ILE A 205 -10.80 9.23 -14.96
N LYS A 206 -11.97 9.79 -15.26
CA LYS A 206 -13.27 9.11 -15.15
C LYS A 206 -13.76 8.72 -16.53
N TYR A 207 -14.22 7.49 -16.70
CA TYR A 207 -14.66 6.99 -17.99
C TYR A 207 -15.73 5.89 -17.86
N PRO A 208 -16.49 5.61 -18.94
CA PRO A 208 -17.49 4.55 -18.96
C PRO A 208 -16.90 3.15 -18.75
N LEU A 209 -17.68 2.24 -18.18
CA LEU A 209 -17.30 0.85 -17.93
C LEU A 209 -16.79 0.11 -19.19
N SER A 210 -17.40 0.41 -20.34
CA SER A 210 -17.06 -0.18 -21.65
C SER A 210 -15.67 0.17 -22.16
N CYS A 211 -15.01 1.18 -21.60
CA CYS A 211 -13.70 1.66 -22.05
C CYS A 211 -12.52 1.08 -21.24
N ASN A 212 -12.75 0.15 -20.32
CA ASN A 212 -11.72 -0.37 -19.40
C ASN A 212 -10.54 -1.05 -20.11
N GLU A 213 -10.77 -1.77 -21.20
CA GLU A 213 -9.68 -2.40 -21.95
C GLU A 213 -8.87 -1.41 -22.79
N LYS A 214 -9.47 -0.26 -23.12
CA LYS A 214 -8.83 0.79 -23.91
C LYS A 214 -7.86 1.58 -23.03
N ILE A 215 -8.30 1.99 -21.83
CA ILE A 215 -7.49 2.82 -20.94
C ILE A 215 -6.18 2.12 -20.53
N THR A 216 -6.22 0.82 -20.20
CA THR A 216 -5.04 0.05 -19.77
C THR A 216 -3.94 -0.01 -20.84
N LYS A 217 -4.31 0.07 -22.12
CA LYS A 217 -3.38 0.08 -23.25
C LYS A 217 -2.79 1.46 -23.53
N ILE A 218 -3.44 2.52 -23.07
CA ILE A 218 -3.11 3.91 -23.40
C ILE A 218 -2.46 4.63 -22.22
N ILE A 219 -2.63 4.13 -20.99
CA ILE A 219 -2.02 4.75 -19.81
C ILE A 219 -0.51 4.91 -20.06
N PRO A 220 -0.05 6.16 -20.21
CA PRO A 220 1.26 6.42 -20.79
C PRO A 220 2.37 6.16 -19.78
N ARG A 221 3.48 5.59 -20.23
CA ARG A 221 4.72 5.47 -19.44
C ARG A 221 5.49 6.78 -19.52
N GLY A 222 5.13 7.72 -18.67
CA GLY A 222 5.74 9.05 -18.59
C GLY A 222 7.01 9.12 -17.74
N LYS A 223 7.81 10.17 -17.91
CA LYS A 223 9.07 10.40 -17.17
C LYS A 223 8.81 10.57 -15.67
N PHE A 224 7.67 11.20 -15.34
CA PHE A 224 7.28 11.57 -13.99
C PHE A 224 6.18 10.67 -13.41
N LEU A 225 5.58 9.81 -14.25
CA LEU A 225 4.57 8.89 -13.79
C LEU A 225 5.17 7.93 -12.76
N ARG A 226 4.60 7.99 -11.57
CA ARG A 226 5.03 7.17 -10.45
C ARG A 226 4.13 5.96 -10.30
N ARG A 227 2.81 6.17 -10.37
CA ARG A 227 1.82 5.12 -10.09
C ARG A 227 0.55 5.28 -10.90
N VAL A 228 -0.08 4.14 -11.09
CA VAL A 228 -1.40 3.98 -11.68
C VAL A 228 -2.24 3.21 -10.66
N TYR A 229 -3.40 3.75 -10.33
CA TYR A 229 -4.43 3.04 -9.57
C TYR A 229 -5.71 3.00 -10.41
N GLU A 230 -6.43 1.90 -10.33
CA GLU A 230 -7.72 1.72 -10.98
C GLU A 230 -8.75 1.37 -9.91
N GLY A 231 -9.94 1.96 -10.00
CA GLY A 231 -11.01 1.80 -9.03
C GLY A 231 -12.38 1.88 -9.69
N HIS A 232 -13.39 1.30 -9.02
CA HIS A 232 -14.74 1.16 -9.58
C HIS A 232 -15.81 1.40 -8.52
N ILE A 233 -16.64 2.44 -8.69
CA ILE A 233 -17.97 2.58 -8.07
C ILE A 233 -18.85 3.34 -9.08
N ALA A 234 -19.88 2.69 -9.63
CA ALA A 234 -20.81 3.18 -10.67
C ALA A 234 -20.18 3.58 -12.03
N CYS A 235 -18.98 4.16 -12.05
CA CYS A 235 -18.13 4.38 -13.23
C CYS A 235 -16.67 3.99 -12.94
N ASN A 236 -15.84 3.95 -13.99
CA ASN A 236 -14.43 3.59 -13.88
C ASN A 236 -13.58 4.82 -13.67
N TYR A 237 -12.59 4.66 -12.77
CA TYR A 237 -11.61 5.69 -12.52
C TYR A 237 -10.20 5.13 -12.64
N THR A 238 -9.35 5.89 -13.30
CA THR A 238 -7.90 5.69 -13.30
C THR A 238 -7.25 6.90 -12.64
N PHE A 239 -6.42 6.64 -11.64
CA PHE A 239 -5.62 7.63 -10.95
C PHE A 239 -4.17 7.49 -11.32
N LEU A 240 -3.59 8.59 -11.81
CA LEU A 240 -2.18 8.67 -12.09
C LEU A 240 -1.53 9.55 -11.04
N SER A 241 -0.49 9.07 -10.38
CA SER A 241 0.31 9.86 -9.45
C SER A 241 1.64 10.19 -10.10
N TYR A 242 2.03 11.45 -10.03
CA TYR A 242 3.28 11.96 -10.57
C TYR A 242 4.12 12.59 -9.46
N LEU A 243 5.43 12.57 -9.66
CA LEU A 243 6.39 13.26 -8.81
C LEU A 243 7.31 14.07 -9.72
N ALA A 244 7.26 15.39 -9.61
CA ALA A 244 7.98 16.28 -10.51
C ALA A 244 8.55 17.49 -9.76
N PRO A 245 9.65 18.09 -10.24
CA PRO A 245 10.29 19.23 -9.58
C PRO A 245 9.51 20.54 -9.76
N ASN A 246 8.87 20.73 -10.91
CA ASN A 246 8.07 21.91 -11.19
C ASN A 246 6.79 21.54 -11.95
N LEU A 247 5.83 22.45 -11.91
CA LEU A 247 4.53 22.28 -12.56
C LEU A 247 4.65 22.29 -14.10
N ASP A 248 5.57 23.08 -14.66
CA ASP A 248 5.66 23.28 -16.10
C ASP A 248 6.09 22.03 -16.86
N GLU A 249 7.08 21.29 -16.34
CA GLU A 249 7.53 20.04 -16.92
C GLU A 249 6.44 18.97 -16.89
N ILE A 250 5.76 18.82 -15.74
CA ILE A 250 4.71 17.81 -15.63
C ILE A 250 3.47 18.19 -16.44
N LYS A 251 3.15 19.48 -16.56
CA LYS A 251 1.98 19.94 -17.32
C LYS A 251 2.08 19.57 -18.79
N LYS A 252 3.28 19.64 -19.38
CA LYS A 252 3.51 19.20 -20.78
C LYS A 252 3.24 17.70 -20.96
N GLU A 253 3.76 16.87 -20.05
CA GLU A 253 3.51 15.43 -20.07
C GLU A 253 2.02 15.12 -19.85
N PHE A 254 1.38 15.79 -18.88
CA PHE A 254 -0.05 15.66 -18.62
C PHE A 254 -0.90 16.03 -19.84
N LEU A 255 -0.65 17.16 -20.49
CA LEU A 255 -1.43 17.61 -21.65
C LEU A 255 -1.32 16.64 -22.83
N LYS A 256 -0.11 16.10 -23.06
CA LYS A 256 0.09 15.04 -24.06
C LYS A 256 -0.75 13.81 -23.73
N ASN A 257 -0.67 13.33 -22.49
CA ASN A 257 -1.43 12.17 -22.02
C ASN A 257 -2.95 12.40 -22.10
N LYS A 258 -3.42 13.58 -21.69
CA LYS A 258 -4.82 14.00 -21.76
C LYS A 258 -5.32 13.94 -23.21
N LYS A 259 -4.53 14.45 -24.16
CA LYS A 259 -4.85 14.37 -25.60
C LYS A 259 -4.97 12.93 -26.09
N GLU A 260 -3.97 12.09 -25.82
CA GLU A 260 -3.97 10.67 -26.24
C GLU A 260 -5.15 9.88 -25.65
N ILE A 261 -5.50 10.12 -24.39
CA ILE A 261 -6.67 9.49 -23.75
C ILE A 261 -7.96 9.95 -24.42
N LEU A 262 -8.13 11.25 -24.66
CA LEU A 262 -9.33 11.82 -25.27
C LEU A 262 -9.50 11.42 -26.75
N GLU A 263 -8.40 11.15 -27.47
CA GLU A 263 -8.45 10.60 -28.84
C GLU A 263 -9.12 9.21 -28.88
N VAL A 264 -8.97 8.40 -27.83
CA VAL A 264 -9.54 7.03 -27.78
C VAL A 264 -10.80 6.93 -26.92
N ILE A 265 -10.93 7.78 -25.90
CA ILE A 265 -12.08 7.88 -25.00
C ILE A 265 -12.53 9.36 -24.95
N PRO A 266 -13.26 9.84 -25.97
CA PRO A 266 -13.62 11.26 -26.07
C PRO A 266 -14.48 11.78 -24.92
N ASN A 267 -15.21 10.89 -24.24
CA ASN A 267 -16.10 11.22 -23.13
C ASN A 267 -15.43 11.05 -21.75
N ALA A 268 -14.11 10.92 -21.69
CA ALA A 268 -13.40 10.85 -20.40
C ALA A 268 -13.33 12.23 -19.74
N GLU A 269 -13.63 12.30 -18.44
CA GLU A 269 -13.37 13.50 -17.63
C GLU A 269 -11.97 13.36 -17.01
N ILE A 270 -11.09 14.35 -17.24
CA ILE A 270 -9.68 14.29 -16.83
C ILE A 270 -9.30 15.54 -16.05
N ASP A 271 -9.14 15.38 -14.74
CA ASP A 271 -8.72 16.43 -13.82
C ASP A 271 -7.24 16.30 -13.47
N PHE A 272 -6.59 17.43 -13.16
CA PHE A 272 -5.18 17.47 -12.73
C PHE A 272 -4.99 18.32 -11.49
N PHE A 273 -4.44 17.69 -10.45
CA PHE A 273 -4.32 18.27 -9.12
C PHE A 273 -2.87 18.35 -8.70
N ARG A 274 -2.54 19.41 -7.96
CA ARG A 274 -1.35 19.47 -7.10
C ARG A 274 -1.77 19.09 -5.68
N SER A 275 -0.98 18.25 -5.02
CA SER A 275 -1.23 17.85 -3.64
C SER A 275 -0.39 18.67 -2.67
N ASP A 276 -0.97 19.04 -1.52
CA ASP A 276 -0.22 19.58 -0.41
C ASP A 276 0.06 18.49 0.64
N ARG A 277 1.18 17.79 0.41
CA ARG A 277 1.68 16.70 1.24
C ARG A 277 1.92 17.05 2.71
N ASN A 278 2.21 18.30 3.05
CA ASN A 278 2.61 18.63 4.41
C ASN A 278 1.42 18.63 5.36
N SER A 279 0.25 18.97 4.82
CA SER A 279 -0.99 19.00 5.57
C SER A 279 -1.69 17.64 5.62
N ARG A 280 -1.03 16.55 5.20
CA ARG A 280 -1.62 15.21 5.29
C ARG A 280 -1.80 14.79 6.73
N LEU A 281 -2.97 14.24 6.98
CA LEU A 281 -3.35 13.71 8.29
C LEU A 281 -3.54 12.20 8.20
N TYR A 282 -3.18 11.51 9.27
CA TYR A 282 -3.39 10.08 9.44
C TYR A 282 -3.94 9.77 10.83
N SER A 283 -4.78 8.76 10.91
CA SER A 283 -5.23 8.19 12.18
C SER A 283 -5.37 6.67 12.07
N PHE A 284 -5.11 5.99 13.18
CA PHE A 284 -5.17 4.53 13.30
C PHE A 284 -6.01 4.16 14.52
N ASN A 285 -7.21 3.63 14.29
CA ASN A 285 -8.15 3.27 15.36
C ASN A 285 -8.49 1.77 15.33
N TYR A 286 -7.74 1.02 16.12
CA TYR A 286 -7.92 -0.43 16.23
C TYR A 286 -8.76 -0.83 17.46
N SER A 287 -9.52 0.09 18.05
CA SER A 287 -10.35 -0.18 19.25
C SER A 287 -11.37 -1.30 19.05
N ASN A 288 -11.95 -1.38 17.85
CA ASN A 288 -12.94 -2.39 17.46
C ASN A 288 -12.31 -3.70 16.96
N TYR A 289 -10.98 -3.86 17.04
CA TYR A 289 -10.32 -5.12 16.68
C TYR A 289 -10.25 -6.07 17.87
N ASP A 290 -10.93 -7.21 17.80
CA ASP A 290 -10.74 -8.32 18.74
C ASP A 290 -9.40 -8.98 18.44
N PHE A 291 -8.37 -8.49 19.11
CA PHE A 291 -6.99 -8.95 18.98
C PHE A 291 -6.78 -10.40 19.41
N LYS A 292 -7.70 -11.00 20.20
CA LYS A 292 -7.60 -12.42 20.58
C LYS A 292 -8.17 -13.31 19.49
N LYS A 293 -9.32 -12.95 18.93
CA LYS A 293 -9.99 -13.73 17.88
C LYS A 293 -9.46 -13.43 16.48
N GLY A 294 -8.79 -12.29 16.29
CA GLY A 294 -8.33 -11.79 15.00
C GLY A 294 -9.50 -11.34 14.13
N LYS A 295 -10.44 -10.58 14.69
CA LYS A 295 -11.69 -10.19 14.00
C LYS A 295 -12.05 -8.73 14.29
N TRP A 296 -12.73 -8.09 13.35
CA TRP A 296 -13.30 -6.76 13.55
C TRP A 296 -14.70 -6.90 14.15
N ASN A 297 -14.96 -6.16 15.22
CA ASN A 297 -16.27 -5.97 15.84
C ASN A 297 -16.75 -4.57 15.45
N PHE A 298 -17.12 -4.40 14.19
CA PHE A 298 -17.53 -3.12 13.63
C PHE A 298 -18.94 -3.30 13.07
N ASP A 299 -19.92 -2.65 13.67
CA ASP A 299 -21.33 -2.75 13.27
C ASP A 299 -21.77 -1.52 12.45
N ILE A 300 -22.83 -1.67 11.67
CA ILE A 300 -23.44 -0.57 10.91
C ILE A 300 -24.08 0.47 11.83
N ASP A 301 -24.62 0.04 12.97
CA ASP A 301 -25.19 0.95 13.96
C ASP A 301 -24.12 1.89 14.54
N ASP A 302 -22.90 1.38 14.76
CA ASP A 302 -21.75 2.18 15.18
C ASP A 302 -21.39 3.24 14.12
N ILE A 303 -21.44 2.89 12.83
CA ILE A 303 -21.15 3.83 11.73
C ILE A 303 -22.15 4.97 11.72
N ASN A 304 -23.44 4.63 11.75
CA ASN A 304 -24.51 5.62 11.67
C ASN A 304 -24.51 6.53 12.90
N TYR A 305 -24.30 5.95 14.09
CA TYR A 305 -24.19 6.72 15.33
C TYR A 305 -22.99 7.68 15.30
N ASN A 306 -21.81 7.24 14.88
CA ASN A 306 -20.63 8.10 14.83
C ASN A 306 -20.75 9.21 13.76
N LEU A 307 -21.20 8.88 12.54
CA LEU A 307 -21.29 9.84 11.43
C LEU A 307 -22.42 10.86 11.62
N PHE A 308 -23.57 10.45 12.16
CA PHE A 308 -24.78 11.28 12.20
C PHE A 308 -25.18 11.76 13.60
N TRP A 309 -24.82 11.07 14.68
CA TRP A 309 -25.25 11.43 16.04
C TRP A 309 -24.16 12.09 16.89
N LEU A 310 -23.00 11.47 17.06
CA LEU A 310 -21.91 12.02 17.88
C LEU A 310 -21.40 13.37 17.35
N ASN A 311 -21.13 13.46 16.04
CA ASN A 311 -20.60 14.67 15.40
C ASN A 311 -21.58 15.85 15.35
N ASN A 312 -22.88 15.62 15.63
CA ASN A 312 -23.91 16.67 15.67
C ASN A 312 -24.16 17.20 17.10
N THR A 313 -23.67 16.52 18.13
CA THR A 313 -23.71 17.04 19.50
C THR A 313 -22.53 17.97 19.73
N LYS A 314 -22.79 19.28 19.89
CA LYS A 314 -21.79 20.34 20.15
C LYS A 314 -20.89 20.13 21.39
N ASN A 315 -21.06 19.03 22.13
CA ASN A 315 -20.46 18.76 23.43
C ASN A 315 -19.62 17.47 23.52
N SER A 316 -19.33 16.78 22.42
CA SER A 316 -18.35 15.70 22.48
C SER A 316 -16.94 16.28 22.58
N LYS A 317 -16.55 16.71 23.78
CA LYS A 317 -15.21 16.40 24.30
C LYS A 317 -15.13 14.87 24.41
N THR A 318 -15.23 14.16 23.29
CA THR A 318 -14.60 12.86 23.22
C THR A 318 -13.14 13.18 23.40
N ASP A 319 -12.56 12.76 24.51
CA ASP A 319 -11.13 12.51 24.56
C ASP A 319 -10.84 11.66 23.33
N ASN A 320 -10.42 12.30 22.23
CA ASN A 320 -10.11 11.62 21.00
C ASN A 320 -8.89 10.77 21.34
N LEU A 321 -9.13 9.53 21.80
CA LEU A 321 -8.12 8.54 22.13
C LEU A 321 -7.24 8.23 20.91
N VAL A 322 -7.73 8.56 19.71
CA VAL A 322 -7.03 8.40 18.44
C VAL A 322 -6.19 9.64 18.16
N LYS A 323 -4.87 9.49 18.27
CA LYS A 323 -3.90 10.53 17.93
C LYS A 323 -3.91 10.78 16.43
N ILE A 324 -4.08 12.04 16.03
CA ILE A 324 -3.92 12.47 14.63
C ILE A 324 -2.45 12.78 14.38
N ILE A 325 -1.92 12.15 13.35
CA ILE A 325 -0.53 12.23 12.95
C ILE A 325 -0.43 13.13 11.73
N GLU A 326 0.38 14.18 11.82
CA GLU A 326 0.73 15.04 10.69
C GLU A 326 2.02 14.53 10.03
N ASN A 327 2.21 14.78 8.73
CA ASN A 327 3.43 14.41 8.01
C ASN A 327 4.68 15.15 8.54
N PHE A 328 4.66 16.49 8.46
CA PHE A 328 5.72 17.39 8.89
C PHE A 328 5.08 18.62 9.54
N PRO A 329 5.24 18.83 10.86
CA PRO A 329 4.48 19.82 11.61
C PRO A 329 4.96 21.28 11.40
N SER A 330 6.15 21.53 10.84
CA SER A 330 6.60 22.89 10.52
C SER A 330 6.62 23.16 9.01
N ASN A 331 6.20 24.38 8.63
CA ASN A 331 6.10 24.87 7.26
C ASN A 331 7.31 25.74 6.85
N GLU A 332 8.43 25.65 7.56
CA GLU A 332 9.58 26.51 7.24
C GLU A 332 10.20 26.12 5.90
N ASP A 333 10.05 27.02 4.93
CA ASP A 333 10.76 26.96 3.65
C ASP A 333 12.25 27.15 3.96
N TYR A 334 12.98 26.06 3.81
CA TYR A 334 14.43 26.05 4.00
C TYR A 334 15.01 25.33 2.79
N GLU A 335 15.79 26.06 2.01
CA GLU A 335 16.51 25.52 0.87
C GLU A 335 17.82 24.93 1.39
N LEU A 336 17.89 23.61 1.53
CA LEU A 336 19.11 22.92 1.95
C LEU A 336 19.97 22.61 0.73
N LYS A 337 21.17 23.19 0.70
CA LYS A 337 22.23 22.79 -0.22
C LYS A 337 22.97 21.60 0.37
N PHE A 338 22.59 20.39 -0.02
CA PHE A 338 23.37 19.21 0.32
C PHE A 338 24.55 19.08 -0.64
N ASP A 339 25.72 18.73 -0.10
CA ASP A 339 26.79 18.19 -0.93
C ASP A 339 26.40 16.78 -1.43
N LYS A 340 27.09 16.32 -2.48
CA LYS A 340 26.83 15.02 -3.10
C LYS A 340 26.90 13.86 -2.09
N GLU A 341 27.86 13.91 -1.17
CA GLU A 341 28.10 12.84 -0.21
C GLU A 341 26.97 12.76 0.83
N THR A 342 26.46 13.90 1.31
CA THR A 342 25.30 13.96 2.20
C THR A 342 24.04 13.46 1.51
N LEU A 343 23.87 13.77 0.22
CA LEU A 343 22.81 13.19 -0.60
C LEU A 343 22.96 11.68 -0.78
N ASP A 344 24.18 11.17 -0.96
CA ASP A 344 24.46 9.75 -1.04
C ASP A 344 24.15 9.05 0.30
N ILE A 345 24.47 9.66 1.44
CA ILE A 345 24.05 9.18 2.78
C ILE A 345 22.54 9.13 2.88
N LEU A 346 21.83 10.21 2.54
CA LEU A 346 20.36 10.24 2.56
C LEU A 346 19.76 9.15 1.67
N ARG A 347 20.31 8.98 0.46
CA ARG A 347 19.89 7.95 -0.49
C ARG A 347 20.06 6.57 0.10
N PHE A 348 21.20 6.31 0.72
CA PHE A 348 21.51 5.02 1.31
C PHE A 348 20.55 4.69 2.47
N PHE A 349 20.32 5.65 3.37
CA PHE A 349 19.34 5.53 4.47
C PHE A 349 17.94 5.26 3.95
N TYR A 350 17.53 5.97 2.91
CA TYR A 350 16.20 5.83 2.32
C TYR A 350 16.00 4.47 1.64
N LEU A 351 16.99 3.98 0.90
CA LEU A 351 16.94 2.70 0.19
C LEU A 351 17.06 1.49 1.12
N ASN A 352 17.65 1.67 2.31
CA ASN A 352 17.92 0.60 3.27
C ASN A 352 17.29 0.86 4.64
N PRO A 353 15.97 1.08 4.75
CA PRO A 353 15.32 1.51 6.00
C PRO A 353 15.42 0.49 7.14
N GLN A 354 15.77 -0.76 6.82
CA GLN A 354 15.93 -1.85 7.78
C GLN A 354 17.34 -1.94 8.36
N LYS A 355 18.34 -1.27 7.75
CA LYS A 355 19.73 -1.32 8.20
C LYS A 355 19.93 -0.39 9.40
N SER A 356 20.66 -0.88 10.39
CA SER A 356 21.13 -0.07 11.51
C SER A 356 22.17 0.96 11.05
N VAL A 357 22.34 2.03 11.82
CA VAL A 357 23.38 3.05 11.56
C VAL A 357 24.77 2.42 11.47
N SER A 358 25.09 1.43 12.33
CA SER A 358 26.36 0.70 12.29
C SER A 358 26.59 -0.04 10.97
N GLN A 359 25.56 -0.73 10.45
CA GLN A 359 25.65 -1.41 9.15
C GLN A 359 25.80 -0.41 7.99
N ILE A 360 25.20 0.77 8.11
CA ILE A 360 25.34 1.84 7.12
C ILE A 360 26.78 2.39 7.13
N ILE A 361 27.36 2.56 8.31
CA ILE A 361 28.76 2.99 8.49
C ILE A 361 29.73 1.99 7.84
N GLU A 362 29.51 0.70 8.05
CA GLU A 362 30.35 -0.36 7.48
C GLU A 362 30.29 -0.41 5.95
N GLU A 363 29.14 -0.13 5.35
CA GLU A 363 28.93 -0.29 3.90
C GLU A 363 29.25 0.96 3.06
N MET A 364 29.17 2.17 3.63
CA MET A 364 29.34 3.41 2.86
C MET A 364 30.79 3.87 2.71
N ASP A 365 31.75 3.28 3.42
CA ASP A 365 33.16 3.74 3.49
C ASP A 365 33.29 5.26 3.79
N VAL A 366 32.37 5.77 4.62
CA VAL A 366 32.34 7.17 5.09
C VAL A 366 32.59 7.20 6.60
N ARG A 367 33.30 8.23 7.07
CA ARG A 367 33.57 8.41 8.51
C ARG A 367 32.28 8.41 9.33
N GLU A 368 32.22 7.59 10.37
CA GLU A 368 31.07 7.47 11.28
C GLU A 368 30.55 8.82 11.80
N SER A 369 31.45 9.73 12.18
CA SER A 369 31.09 11.07 12.67
C SER A 369 30.31 11.88 11.65
N LYS A 370 30.60 11.71 10.36
CA LYS A 370 29.91 12.39 9.26
C LYS A 370 28.53 11.79 9.01
N ILE A 371 28.41 10.46 9.05
CA ILE A 371 27.11 9.76 8.95
C ILE A 371 26.20 10.17 10.10
N ARG A 372 26.69 10.12 11.35
CA ARG A 372 25.90 10.51 12.53
C ARG A 372 25.45 11.96 12.48
N LYS A 373 26.34 12.86 12.06
CA LYS A 373 26.01 14.27 11.85
C LYS A 373 24.92 14.43 10.79
N ALA A 374 25.07 13.79 9.63
CA ALA A 374 24.06 13.86 8.56
C ALA A 374 22.69 13.36 9.03
N ILE A 375 22.61 12.28 9.81
CA ILE A 375 21.35 11.79 10.39
C ILE A 375 20.74 12.83 11.34
N SER A 376 21.54 13.39 12.26
CA SER A 376 21.08 14.44 13.18
C SER A 376 20.53 15.63 12.39
N ASP A 377 21.28 16.08 11.38
CA ASP A 377 20.89 17.17 10.50
C ASP A 377 19.58 16.83 9.75
N PHE A 378 19.40 15.59 9.31
CA PHE A 378 18.16 15.13 8.63
C PHE A 378 16.93 15.18 9.53
N GLU A 379 17.08 14.78 10.79
CA GLU A 379 16.01 14.79 11.78
C GLU A 379 15.70 16.22 12.26
N GLU A 380 16.71 17.00 12.61
CA GLU A 380 16.58 18.38 13.09
C GLU A 380 15.92 19.29 12.04
N ASN A 381 16.31 19.14 10.77
CA ASN A 381 15.77 19.95 9.67
C ASN A 381 14.50 19.36 9.03
N GLN A 382 13.93 18.30 9.64
CA GLN A 382 12.72 17.62 9.16
C GLN A 382 12.81 17.21 7.68
N ILE A 383 13.98 16.77 7.22
CA ILE A 383 14.20 16.26 5.87
C ILE A 383 13.64 14.84 5.77
N LEU A 384 13.86 14.07 6.82
CA LEU A 384 13.49 12.67 6.94
C LEU A 384 12.80 12.45 8.28
N ARG A 385 11.74 11.65 8.27
CA ARG A 385 11.03 11.24 9.49
C ARG A 385 10.76 9.76 9.46
N ALA A 386 10.99 9.07 10.58
CA ALA A 386 10.56 7.69 10.74
C ALA A 386 9.04 7.58 10.57
N ARG A 387 8.59 6.52 9.90
CA ARG A 387 7.18 6.25 9.67
C ARG A 387 6.90 4.78 9.90
N VAL A 388 5.81 4.50 10.61
CA VAL A 388 5.34 3.13 10.82
C VAL A 388 3.90 3.02 10.39
N ASN A 389 3.63 2.16 9.39
CA ASN A 389 2.27 1.91 8.92
C ASN A 389 1.84 0.48 9.30
N PRO A 390 0.55 0.26 9.59
CA PRO A 390 0.02 -1.09 9.73
C PRO A 390 0.06 -1.81 8.38
N ALA A 391 0.44 -3.09 8.41
CA ALA A 391 0.43 -3.94 7.23
C ALA A 391 -1.01 -4.28 6.78
N PRO A 392 -1.26 -4.67 5.51
CA PRO A 392 -2.61 -4.97 5.03
C PRO A 392 -3.21 -6.28 5.57
N VAL A 393 -2.53 -6.95 6.51
CA VAL A 393 -2.92 -8.23 7.13
C VAL A 393 -4.20 -8.15 7.98
N PHE A 394 -4.72 -6.95 8.25
CA PHE A 394 -5.97 -6.76 9.00
C PHE A 394 -7.24 -6.90 8.15
N GLY A 395 -7.11 -7.07 6.82
CA GLY A 395 -8.24 -7.29 5.91
C GLY A 395 -9.15 -6.05 5.81
N LEU A 396 -8.53 -4.89 5.59
CA LEU A 396 -9.22 -3.62 5.39
C LEU A 396 -9.20 -3.23 3.90
N SER A 397 -10.38 -2.91 3.36
CA SER A 397 -10.58 -2.37 2.01
C SER A 397 -10.35 -0.86 1.99
N ASN A 398 -9.92 -0.30 0.85
CA ASN A 398 -9.71 1.15 0.71
C ASN A 398 -10.92 1.79 0.02
N ILE A 399 -11.54 2.75 0.69
CA ILE A 399 -12.56 3.63 0.12
C ILE A 399 -11.90 5.00 -0.06
N ILE A 400 -11.82 5.49 -1.29
CA ILE A 400 -11.26 6.81 -1.59
C ILE A 400 -12.40 7.75 -1.95
N LEU A 401 -12.48 8.84 -1.21
CA LEU A 401 -13.49 9.88 -1.34
C LEU A 401 -12.82 11.20 -1.70
N TYR A 402 -13.35 11.88 -2.71
CA TYR A 402 -12.98 13.24 -3.09
C TYR A 402 -14.15 14.15 -2.78
N ILE A 403 -13.91 15.11 -1.90
CA ILE A 403 -14.92 16.06 -1.45
C ILE A 403 -14.51 17.46 -1.91
N LYS A 404 -15.44 18.19 -2.55
CA LYS A 404 -15.28 19.61 -2.86
C LYS A 404 -15.40 20.42 -1.57
N GLU A 405 -14.29 20.55 -0.86
CA GLU A 405 -14.16 21.25 0.42
C GLU A 405 -12.79 21.92 0.53
N LYS A 406 -12.76 23.00 1.30
CA LYS A 406 -11.54 23.79 1.52
C LYS A 406 -10.58 23.10 2.49
N LYS A 407 -9.30 23.43 2.37
CA LYS A 407 -8.23 22.89 3.23
C LYS A 407 -8.47 23.12 4.72
N ASP A 408 -9.11 24.23 5.12
CA ASP A 408 -9.40 24.54 6.53
C ASP A 408 -10.35 23.53 7.19
N LYS A 409 -11.15 22.80 6.41
CA LYS A 409 -12.05 21.73 6.91
C LYS A 409 -11.37 20.37 7.05
N LEU A 410 -10.16 20.20 6.51
CA LEU A 410 -9.47 18.91 6.45
C LEU A 410 -9.37 18.23 7.82
N ARG A 411 -8.91 18.95 8.84
CA ARG A 411 -8.71 18.39 10.19
C ARG A 411 -10.04 17.96 10.82
N LYS A 412 -11.06 18.81 10.73
CA LYS A 412 -12.40 18.50 11.24
C LYS A 412 -12.97 17.25 10.57
N ILE A 413 -12.93 17.17 9.24
CA ILE A 413 -13.43 16.01 8.50
C ILE A 413 -12.61 14.75 8.81
N HIS A 414 -11.29 14.88 8.98
CA HIS A 414 -10.44 13.76 9.39
C HIS A 414 -10.84 13.24 10.78
N GLU A 415 -10.99 14.13 11.76
CA GLU A 415 -11.43 13.82 13.12
C GLU A 415 -12.79 13.11 13.11
N GLU A 416 -13.75 13.60 12.33
CA GLU A 416 -15.07 12.99 12.18
C GLU A 416 -15.01 11.55 11.65
N LEU A 417 -13.98 11.20 10.87
CA LEU A 417 -13.80 9.90 10.26
C LEU A 417 -12.83 9.00 11.05
N SER A 418 -12.07 9.53 12.02
CA SER A 418 -11.05 8.79 12.79
C SER A 418 -11.61 7.64 13.66
N PHE A 419 -12.93 7.45 13.71
CA PHE A 419 -13.52 6.24 14.29
C PHE A 419 -13.31 4.99 13.40
N PHE A 420 -13.06 5.16 12.09
CA PHE A 420 -12.68 4.08 11.19
C PHE A 420 -11.28 3.53 11.49
N PRO A 421 -11.00 2.25 11.17
CA PRO A 421 -9.71 1.62 11.42
C PRO A 421 -8.48 2.41 10.99
N GLU A 422 -8.50 2.95 9.77
CA GLU A 422 -7.46 3.84 9.29
C GLU A 422 -8.06 4.93 8.42
N VAL A 423 -7.63 6.17 8.63
CA VAL A 423 -8.01 7.29 7.78
C VAL A 423 -6.75 8.04 7.35
N TYR A 424 -6.71 8.39 6.07
CA TYR A 424 -5.67 9.22 5.48
C TYR A 424 -6.39 10.37 4.79
N SER A 425 -5.95 11.61 4.98
CA SER A 425 -6.54 12.73 4.27
C SER A 425 -5.49 13.69 3.74
N GLU A 426 -5.80 14.32 2.61
CA GLU A 426 -4.90 15.18 1.88
C GLU A 426 -5.67 16.29 1.15
N PRO A 427 -5.21 17.55 1.23
CA PRO A 427 -5.74 18.62 0.41
C PRO A 427 -5.14 18.60 -1.00
N LEU A 428 -6.00 18.86 -1.98
CA LEU A 428 -5.71 18.93 -3.40
C LEU A 428 -6.14 20.28 -3.95
N VAL A 429 -5.38 20.81 -4.90
CA VAL A 429 -5.74 22.00 -5.67
C VAL A 429 -5.76 21.64 -7.13
N ASN A 430 -6.91 21.79 -7.78
CA ASN A 430 -7.02 21.61 -9.23
C ASN A 430 -6.20 22.71 -9.92
N ILE A 431 -5.27 22.30 -10.79
CA ILE A 431 -4.33 23.24 -11.42
C ILE A 431 -5.02 24.10 -12.49
N GLU A 432 -6.03 23.56 -13.15
CA GLU A 432 -6.76 24.26 -14.21
C GLU A 432 -7.79 25.23 -13.60
N THR A 433 -8.57 24.78 -12.60
CA THR A 433 -9.68 25.56 -12.05
C THR A 433 -9.36 26.31 -10.76
N GLN A 434 -8.23 26.01 -10.11
CA GLN A 434 -7.88 26.49 -8.76
C GLN A 434 -8.87 26.07 -7.66
N GLU A 435 -9.82 25.17 -7.96
CA GLU A 435 -10.73 24.64 -6.96
C GLU A 435 -9.99 23.71 -5.99
N GLU A 436 -10.34 23.83 -4.70
CA GLU A 436 -9.83 22.96 -3.65
C GLU A 436 -10.72 21.71 -3.51
N GLU A 437 -10.08 20.56 -3.38
CA GLU A 437 -10.69 19.30 -3.03
C GLU A 437 -9.95 18.66 -1.86
N LEU A 438 -10.63 17.79 -1.11
CA LEU A 438 -10.01 16.91 -0.12
C LEU A 438 -10.08 15.49 -0.64
N MET A 439 -8.93 14.83 -0.74
CA MET A 439 -8.83 13.38 -0.95
C MET A 439 -8.76 12.71 0.42
N ILE A 440 -9.70 11.81 0.68
CA ILE A 440 -9.81 11.07 1.93
C ILE A 440 -9.80 9.59 1.59
N ILE A 441 -8.97 8.81 2.27
CA ILE A 441 -8.93 7.36 2.17
C ILE A 441 -9.40 6.82 3.52
N VAL A 442 -10.56 6.17 3.51
CA VAL A 442 -11.11 5.44 4.65
C VAL A 442 -10.82 3.96 4.45
N ARG A 443 -10.20 3.31 5.43
CA ARG A 443 -10.01 1.86 5.43
C ARG A 443 -10.95 1.19 6.40
N ALA A 444 -11.81 0.32 5.87
CA ALA A 444 -12.85 -0.36 6.61
C ALA A 444 -12.76 -1.89 6.43
N PRO A 445 -13.27 -2.69 7.39
CA PRO A 445 -13.34 -4.14 7.25
C PRO A 445 -14.17 -4.53 6.01
N GLU A 446 -13.65 -5.44 5.18
CA GLU A 446 -14.27 -5.80 3.89
C GLU A 446 -15.77 -6.13 4.00
N ALA A 447 -16.16 -6.84 5.07
CA ALA A 447 -17.52 -7.32 5.28
C ALA A 447 -18.58 -6.22 5.34
N ILE A 448 -18.18 -4.97 5.60
CA ILE A 448 -19.09 -3.82 5.75
C ILE A 448 -18.76 -2.67 4.79
N THR A 449 -17.86 -2.88 3.83
CA THR A 449 -17.35 -1.81 2.98
C THR A 449 -18.43 -1.13 2.15
N PHE A 450 -19.41 -1.88 1.62
CA PHE A 450 -20.51 -1.29 0.85
C PHE A 450 -21.40 -0.39 1.71
N GLN A 451 -21.71 -0.82 2.92
CA GLN A 451 -22.50 -0.03 3.87
C GLN A 451 -21.75 1.24 4.30
N VAL A 452 -20.42 1.18 4.44
CA VAL A 452 -19.59 2.36 4.68
C VAL A 452 -19.64 3.32 3.49
N VAL A 453 -19.57 2.80 2.25
CA VAL A 453 -19.71 3.61 1.03
C VAL A 453 -21.05 4.34 1.00
N GLU A 454 -22.16 3.64 1.30
CA GLU A 454 -23.50 4.22 1.37
C GLU A 454 -23.60 5.31 2.44
N ALA A 455 -23.08 5.06 3.65
CA ALA A 455 -23.11 6.03 4.74
C ALA A 455 -22.27 7.28 4.43
N LEU A 456 -21.09 7.11 3.83
CA LEU A 456 -20.26 8.22 3.37
C LEU A 456 -20.95 9.01 2.25
N TYR A 457 -21.61 8.30 1.32
CA TYR A 457 -22.39 8.94 0.26
C TYR A 457 -23.51 9.80 0.83
N GLN A 458 -24.31 9.28 1.77
CA GLN A 458 -25.38 10.04 2.42
C GLN A 458 -24.86 11.22 3.23
N LYS A 459 -23.74 11.05 3.96
CA LYS A 459 -23.15 12.12 4.78
C LYS A 459 -22.65 13.29 3.94
N TYR A 460 -22.09 13.01 2.76
CA TYR A 460 -21.42 14.00 1.91
C TYR A 460 -22.11 14.23 0.56
N GLU A 461 -23.33 13.74 0.34
CA GLU A 461 -24.02 13.59 -0.95
C GLU A 461 -23.79 14.75 -1.95
N LYS A 462 -23.89 16.00 -1.50
CA LYS A 462 -23.75 17.20 -2.35
C LYS A 462 -22.32 17.72 -2.54
N LYS A 463 -21.36 17.11 -1.85
CA LYS A 463 -19.95 17.50 -1.82
C LYS A 463 -19.05 16.49 -2.50
N ILE A 464 -19.51 15.25 -2.69
CA ILE A 464 -18.73 14.20 -3.34
C ILE A 464 -18.60 14.52 -4.82
N VAL A 465 -17.36 14.65 -5.27
CA VAL A 465 -17.00 14.77 -6.70
C VAL A 465 -16.40 13.47 -7.24
N GLY A 466 -15.98 12.57 -6.34
CA GLY A 466 -15.52 11.24 -6.67
C GLY A 466 -15.57 10.30 -5.46
N LEU A 467 -16.00 9.06 -5.67
CA LEU A 467 -16.03 8.03 -4.63
C LEU A 467 -15.64 6.69 -5.26
N PHE A 468 -14.63 6.04 -4.70
CA PHE A 468 -14.00 4.84 -5.27
C PHE A 468 -13.79 3.79 -4.21
N LEU A 469 -13.99 2.55 -4.64
CA LEU A 469 -13.47 1.39 -3.96
C LEU A 469 -12.18 1.05 -4.69
N ILE A 470 -11.06 1.17 -4.00
CA ILE A 470 -9.84 0.51 -4.44
C ILE A 470 -9.80 -0.82 -3.72
N ASP A 471 -10.22 -1.86 -4.45
CA ASP A 471 -10.18 -3.24 -3.98
C ASP A 471 -8.77 -3.84 -4.03
N GLN A 472 -7.79 -3.00 -3.73
CA GLN A 472 -6.42 -3.39 -3.40
C GLN A 472 -6.34 -3.62 -1.90
N MET A 473 -7.19 -4.51 -1.38
CA MET A 473 -6.98 -5.08 -0.04
C MET A 473 -5.54 -5.56 0.16
N TYR A 474 -4.81 -5.81 -0.94
CA TYR A 474 -3.55 -6.53 -0.96
C TYR A 474 -2.53 -6.03 -1.98
N SER A 475 -2.65 -4.80 -2.50
CA SER A 475 -1.45 -4.23 -3.09
C SER A 475 -0.47 -3.98 -1.94
N THR A 476 0.65 -4.67 -2.01
CA THR A 476 1.89 -4.23 -1.37
C THR A 476 2.33 -2.86 -1.88
N ARG A 477 1.61 -2.23 -2.81
CA ARG A 477 1.68 -0.78 -3.04
C ARG A 477 1.07 0.05 -1.88
N GLN A 478 0.99 -0.54 -0.70
CA GLN A 478 1.53 0.07 0.52
C GLN A 478 3.03 0.38 0.48
N ASP A 479 3.67 0.35 -0.69
CA ASP A 479 4.59 1.41 -1.06
C ASP A 479 3.87 2.74 -0.79
N LEU A 480 3.88 3.23 0.44
CA LEU A 480 4.17 4.64 0.64
C LEU A 480 5.58 4.85 0.05
N PRO A 481 5.88 6.05 -0.41
CA PRO A 481 6.62 6.39 -1.63
C PRO A 481 7.93 5.62 -1.97
N LEU A 482 8.00 4.29 -2.08
CA LEU A 482 9.30 3.61 -2.06
C LEU A 482 9.91 3.22 -3.40
N GLU A 483 9.15 3.08 -4.49
CA GLU A 483 9.75 2.62 -5.75
C GLU A 483 9.83 3.73 -6.80
N ASN A 484 11.04 3.87 -7.39
CA ASN A 484 11.60 4.90 -8.30
C ASN A 484 12.41 6.04 -7.68
N PHE A 485 13.12 5.78 -6.58
CA PHE A 485 14.13 6.70 -6.05
C PHE A 485 15.40 6.80 -6.92
N ASP A 486 15.83 5.71 -7.57
CA ASP A 486 16.99 5.71 -8.47
C ASP A 486 16.78 6.57 -9.72
N THR A 487 15.55 6.67 -10.19
CA THR A 487 15.19 7.56 -11.31
C THR A 487 15.19 9.02 -10.90
N LEU A 488 14.90 9.32 -9.64
CA LEU A 488 14.94 10.67 -9.07
C LEU A 488 16.38 11.12 -8.86
N PHE A 489 17.22 10.32 -8.20
CA PHE A 489 18.60 10.67 -7.87
C PHE A 489 19.55 10.72 -9.08
N LYS A 490 19.44 9.81 -10.06
CA LYS A 490 20.19 9.93 -11.33
C LYS A 490 19.87 11.23 -12.08
N ARG A 491 18.75 11.89 -11.73
CA ARG A 491 18.23 13.11 -12.37
C ARG A 491 18.27 14.33 -11.45
N TRP A 492 18.64 14.18 -10.18
CA TRP A 492 19.08 15.26 -9.31
C TRP A 492 20.47 15.69 -9.76
N LYS A 493 20.55 16.29 -10.96
CA LYS A 493 21.70 17.11 -11.33
C LYS A 493 21.64 18.38 -10.48
N ILE A 494 22.07 18.25 -9.22
CA ILE A 494 22.93 19.26 -8.63
C ILE A 494 24.29 19.12 -9.31
#